data_AF-A0A7W0VWH1-F1
#
_entry.id   AF-A0A7W0VWH1-F1
#
_cell.length_a   1.000
_cell.length_b   1.000
_cell.length_c   1.000
_cell.angle_alpha   90.00
_cell.angle_beta   90.00
_cell.angle_gamma   90.00
#
_symmetry.space_group_name_H-M   'P 1'
#
loop_
_entity.id
_entity.type
_entity.pdbx_description
1 polymer ?
#
loop_
_entity_poly.entity_id
_entity_poly.type
_entity_poly.pdbx_seq_one_letter_code
_entity_poly.pdbx_strand_id
1 'polypeptide(L)'
;MKDSTLFDQIGGDKLRVVLTDFYDRLFVDVMIGFMFQGKSKPQLIDREWQFTAGFLGAPDVTYTGRPMRTAHAQHTIFGGHFERRLQVLRETLADHEVPEAVQKAWIDHTLALRSQITRDAGSECATTKELHPKLSIAEPPPSDAPIKLGRK
;
A
#
# COMPACT_ATOMS: atom_id res chain seq x y z
N MET A 1 29.50 -15.19 12.79
CA MET A 1 28.86 -13.87 12.90
C MET A 1 27.46 -14.04 12.35
N LYS A 2 26.43 -13.82 13.15
CA LYS A 2 25.04 -13.90 12.66
C LYS A 2 24.86 -12.62 11.84
N ASP A 3 24.63 -12.74 10.53
CA ASP A 3 24.29 -11.57 9.73
C ASP A 3 23.03 -10.94 10.36
N SER A 4 23.12 -9.68 10.77
CA SER A 4 22.03 -8.98 11.45
C SER A 4 20.84 -8.89 10.50
N THR A 5 19.71 -9.46 10.90
CA THR A 5 18.50 -9.47 10.08
C THR A 5 17.89 -8.08 10.01
N LEU A 6 16.98 -7.84 9.05
CA LEU A 6 16.22 -6.59 9.04
C LEU A 6 15.33 -6.48 10.28
N PHE A 7 14.88 -7.61 10.84
CA PHE A 7 14.15 -7.64 12.09
C PHE A 7 14.99 -7.16 13.27
N ASP A 8 16.28 -7.52 13.33
CA ASP A 8 17.20 -7.04 14.37
C ASP A 8 17.42 -5.51 14.31
N GLN A 9 17.25 -4.89 13.13
CA GLN A 9 17.38 -3.44 12.97
C GLN A 9 16.18 -2.65 13.49
N ILE A 10 14.96 -3.16 13.32
CA ILE A 10 13.75 -2.49 13.81
C ILE A 10 13.39 -2.92 15.23
N GLY A 11 13.54 -4.20 15.56
CA GLY A 11 13.10 -4.80 16.81
C GLY A 11 11.57 -5.05 16.86
N GLY A 12 11.17 -6.06 17.64
CA GLY A 12 9.77 -6.49 17.74
C GLY A 12 8.84 -5.44 18.36
N ASP A 13 9.30 -4.74 19.39
CA ASP A 13 8.51 -3.74 20.11
C ASP A 13 8.25 -2.50 19.25
N LYS A 14 9.30 -1.97 18.60
CA LYS A 14 9.16 -0.84 17.67
C LYS A 14 8.27 -1.22 16.50
N LEU A 15 8.42 -2.42 15.93
CA LEU A 15 7.51 -2.92 14.89
C LEU A 15 6.05 -2.92 15.35
N ARG A 16 5.78 -3.33 16.60
CA ARG A 16 4.42 -3.33 17.16
C ARG A 16 3.85 -1.92 17.31
N VAL A 17 4.67 -0.96 17.74
CA VAL A 17 4.28 0.46 17.85
C VAL A 17 3.95 1.05 16.49
N VAL A 18 4.83 0.85 15.50
CA VAL A 18 4.63 1.28 14.10
C VAL A 18 3.32 0.72 13.54
N LEU A 19 3.07 -0.57 13.74
CA LEU A 19 1.85 -1.23 13.25
C LEU A 19 0.58 -0.72 13.93
N THR A 20 0.68 -0.36 15.22
CA THR A 20 -0.46 0.19 15.94
C THR A 20 -0.87 1.53 15.35
N ASP A 21 0.08 2.45 15.16
CA ASP A 21 -0.18 3.75 14.52
C ASP A 21 -0.66 3.57 13.06
N PHE A 22 -0.02 2.68 12.30
CA PHE A 22 -0.43 2.37 10.93
C PHE A 22 -1.92 1.99 10.86
N TYR A 23 -2.37 1.07 11.71
CA TYR A 23 -3.78 0.66 11.74
C TYR A 23 -4.71 1.73 12.34
N ASP A 24 -4.23 2.58 13.25
CA ASP A 24 -5.00 3.73 13.71
C ASP A 24 -5.31 4.69 12.56
N ARG A 25 -4.30 5.01 11.72
CA ARG A 25 -4.47 5.82 10.52
C ARG A 25 -5.40 5.15 9.50
N LEU A 26 -5.24 3.85 9.24
CA LEU A 26 -6.09 3.13 8.28
C LEU A 26 -7.57 3.13 8.66
N PHE A 27 -7.89 2.95 9.94
CA PHE A 27 -9.28 2.84 10.41
C PHE A 27 -10.07 4.15 10.29
N VAL A 28 -9.37 5.30 10.32
CA VAL A 28 -9.98 6.63 10.18
C VAL A 28 -9.79 7.24 8.79
N ASP A 29 -9.11 6.52 7.89
CA ASP A 29 -8.86 7.02 6.54
C ASP A 29 -10.14 7.12 5.72
N VAL A 30 -10.33 8.28 5.09
CA VAL A 30 -11.55 8.60 4.33
C VAL A 30 -11.76 7.73 3.10
N MET A 31 -10.69 7.20 2.49
CA MET A 31 -10.76 6.40 1.28
C MET A 31 -10.84 4.90 1.56
N ILE A 32 -10.19 4.40 2.62
CA ILE A 32 -10.06 2.95 2.85
C ILE A 32 -10.56 2.48 4.23
N GLY A 33 -10.87 3.38 5.16
CA GLY A 33 -11.34 3.04 6.50
C GLY A 33 -12.62 2.20 6.53
N PHE A 34 -13.49 2.38 5.52
CA PHE A 34 -14.71 1.59 5.39
C PHE A 34 -14.44 0.08 5.21
N MET A 35 -13.28 -0.30 4.67
CA MET A 35 -12.92 -1.72 4.46
C MET A 35 -12.63 -2.46 5.77
N PHE A 36 -12.33 -1.71 6.83
CA PHE A 36 -11.97 -2.24 8.14
C PHE A 36 -13.15 -2.29 9.12
N GLN A 37 -14.34 -1.87 8.70
CA GLN A 37 -15.54 -1.88 9.54
C GLN A 37 -15.89 -3.30 10.01
N GLY A 38 -16.18 -3.44 11.30
CA GLY A 38 -16.45 -4.74 11.93
C GLY A 38 -15.25 -5.69 12.06
N LYS A 39 -14.04 -5.26 11.67
CA LYS A 39 -12.81 -6.03 11.87
C LYS A 39 -12.21 -5.72 13.23
N SER A 40 -11.64 -6.74 13.87
CA SER A 40 -10.89 -6.56 15.12
C SER A 40 -9.52 -5.95 14.82
N LYS A 41 -9.33 -4.67 15.17
CA LYS A 41 -8.05 -3.98 15.02
C LYS A 41 -6.90 -4.75 15.70
N PRO A 42 -6.99 -5.20 16.97
CA PRO A 42 -5.92 -5.98 17.60
C PRO A 42 -5.53 -7.22 16.81
N GLN A 43 -6.51 -7.98 16.28
CA GLN A 43 -6.23 -9.16 15.48
C GLN A 43 -5.53 -8.83 14.15
N LEU A 44 -5.90 -7.71 13.51
CA LEU A 44 -5.23 -7.25 12.29
C LEU A 44 -3.77 -6.86 12.57
N ILE A 45 -3.51 -6.14 13.66
CA ILE A 45 -2.15 -5.77 14.08
C ILE A 45 -1.35 -7.05 14.40
N ASP A 46 -1.94 -8.05 15.07
CA ASP A 46 -1.27 -9.34 15.34
C ASP A 46 -0.88 -10.08 14.07
N ARG A 47 -1.77 -10.09 13.06
CA ARG A 47 -1.52 -10.78 11.79
C ARG A 47 -0.47 -10.06 10.96
N GLU A 48 -0.54 -8.74 10.87
CA GLU A 48 0.47 -7.94 10.18
C GLU A 48 1.83 -8.05 10.90
N TRP A 49 1.85 -8.07 12.24
CA TRP A 49 3.09 -8.23 12.99
C TRP A 49 3.76 -9.56 12.68
N GLN A 50 3.01 -10.67 12.74
CA GLN A 50 3.55 -11.99 12.39
C GLN A 50 4.05 -12.05 10.95
N PHE A 51 3.29 -11.46 10.02
CA PHE A 51 3.63 -11.44 8.60
C PHE A 51 4.92 -10.66 8.34
N THR A 52 4.99 -9.43 8.84
CA THR A 52 6.14 -8.56 8.66
C THR A 52 7.36 -9.07 9.42
N ALA A 53 7.21 -9.49 10.67
CA ALA A 53 8.34 -10.00 11.46
C ALA A 53 8.97 -11.24 10.80
N GLY A 54 8.14 -12.20 10.34
CA GLY A 54 8.63 -13.37 9.63
C GLY A 54 9.33 -13.01 8.31
N PHE A 55 8.78 -12.08 7.54
CA PHE A 55 9.41 -11.56 6.32
C PHE A 55 10.75 -10.86 6.59
N LEU A 56 10.86 -10.07 7.66
CA LEU A 56 12.08 -9.36 8.04
C LEU A 56 13.16 -10.28 8.66
N GLY A 57 12.86 -11.56 8.85
CA GLY A 57 13.80 -12.57 9.33
C GLY A 57 13.76 -12.81 10.85
N ALA A 58 12.67 -12.48 11.52
CA ALA A 58 12.51 -12.78 12.95
C ALA A 58 12.63 -14.30 13.20
N PRO A 59 13.43 -14.73 14.17
CA PRO A 59 13.50 -16.13 14.55
C PRO A 59 12.17 -16.58 15.16
N ASP A 60 11.76 -17.82 14.87
CA ASP A 60 10.63 -18.50 15.50
C ASP A 60 9.25 -17.81 15.34
N VAL A 61 9.14 -16.82 14.44
CA VAL A 61 7.86 -16.20 14.09
C VAL A 61 7.25 -16.88 12.87
N THR A 62 6.06 -17.45 13.05
CA THR A 62 5.27 -18.04 11.96
C THR A 62 4.02 -17.21 11.71
N TYR A 63 3.78 -16.86 10.44
CA TYR A 63 2.50 -16.27 10.04
C TYR A 63 1.39 -17.31 10.09
N THR A 64 0.35 -17.03 10.89
CA THR A 64 -0.79 -17.95 11.11
C THR A 64 -2.08 -17.47 10.43
N GLY A 65 -2.00 -16.39 9.65
CA GLY A 65 -3.16 -15.85 8.94
C GLY A 65 -3.45 -16.57 7.62
N ARG A 66 -4.54 -16.13 6.96
CA ARG A 66 -4.89 -16.63 5.64
C ARG A 66 -3.88 -16.14 4.60
N PRO A 67 -3.65 -16.90 3.50
CA PRO A 67 -2.87 -16.41 2.36
C PRO A 67 -3.45 -15.09 1.83
N MET A 68 -2.59 -14.19 1.33
CA MET A 68 -2.97 -12.83 0.92
C MET A 68 -4.16 -12.83 -0.06
N ARG A 69 -4.13 -13.68 -1.09
CA ARG A 69 -5.24 -13.81 -2.04
C ARG A 69 -6.56 -14.15 -1.36
N THR A 70 -6.55 -15.15 -0.48
CA THR A 70 -7.76 -15.61 0.22
C THR A 70 -8.25 -14.61 1.25
N ALA A 71 -7.33 -13.93 1.96
CA ALA A 71 -7.67 -12.91 2.95
C ALA A 71 -8.41 -11.71 2.33
N HIS A 72 -8.05 -11.35 1.09
CA HIS A 72 -8.58 -10.17 0.41
C HIS A 72 -9.65 -10.48 -0.65
N ALA A 73 -9.88 -11.75 -1.00
CA ALA A 73 -10.77 -12.17 -2.09
C ALA A 73 -12.22 -11.67 -2.00
N GLN A 74 -12.74 -11.46 -0.78
CA GLN A 74 -14.11 -11.00 -0.57
C GLN A 74 -14.30 -9.49 -0.74
N HIS A 75 -13.22 -8.74 -0.95
CA HIS A 75 -13.22 -7.29 -1.02
C HIS A 75 -12.87 -6.82 -2.43
N THR A 76 -13.66 -5.88 -2.97
CA THR A 76 -13.30 -5.20 -4.22
C THR A 76 -12.28 -4.11 -3.93
N ILE A 77 -10.99 -4.47 -4.06
CA ILE A 77 -9.87 -3.57 -3.84
C ILE A 77 -9.37 -3.08 -5.19
N PHE A 78 -9.62 -1.80 -5.51
CA PHE A 78 -9.07 -1.12 -6.68
C PHE A 78 -7.62 -0.68 -6.46
N GLY A 79 -6.92 -0.37 -7.54
CA GLY A 79 -5.53 0.11 -7.52
C GLY A 79 -5.33 1.32 -6.61
N GLY A 80 -6.26 2.28 -6.64
CA GLY A 80 -6.20 3.48 -5.78
C GLY A 80 -6.32 3.17 -4.28
N HIS A 81 -7.06 2.13 -3.90
CA HIS A 81 -7.14 1.70 -2.50
C HIS A 81 -5.80 1.10 -2.03
N PHE A 82 -5.17 0.29 -2.90
CA PHE A 82 -3.86 -0.28 -2.63
C PHE A 82 -2.81 0.82 -2.47
N GLU A 83 -2.77 1.79 -3.39
CA GLU A 83 -1.85 2.94 -3.30
C GLU A 83 -2.10 3.76 -2.04
N ARG A 84 -3.36 4.00 -1.65
CA ARG A 84 -3.65 4.75 -0.43
C ARG A 84 -3.09 4.05 0.80
N ARG A 85 -3.30 2.74 0.94
CA ARG A 85 -2.70 1.95 2.03
C ARG A 85 -1.18 2.06 2.02
N LEU A 86 -0.56 1.94 0.84
CA LEU A 86 0.89 2.03 0.67
C LEU A 86 1.43 3.41 1.06
N GLN A 87 0.71 4.49 0.71
CA GLN A 87 1.07 5.84 1.10
C GLN A 87 1.02 6.03 2.62
N VAL A 88 -0.04 5.56 3.28
CA VAL A 88 -0.13 5.60 4.76
C VAL A 88 1.01 4.80 5.40
N LEU A 89 1.40 3.68 4.80
CA LEU A 89 2.57 2.90 5.26
C LEU A 89 3.86 3.73 5.16
N ARG A 90 4.11 4.41 4.04
CA ARG A 90 5.29 5.28 3.87
C ARG A 90 5.37 6.37 4.92
N GLU A 91 4.25 7.07 5.13
CA GLU A 91 4.14 8.13 6.14
C GLU A 91 4.42 7.58 7.54
N THR A 92 3.81 6.45 7.89
CA THR A 92 3.99 5.84 9.22
C THR A 92 5.44 5.38 9.43
N LEU A 93 6.08 4.77 8.42
CA LEU A 93 7.47 4.34 8.54
C LEU A 93 8.44 5.51 8.71
N ALA A 94 8.18 6.62 8.01
CA ALA A 94 8.97 7.84 8.12
C ALA A 94 8.80 8.50 9.50
N ASP A 95 7.56 8.65 9.97
CA ASP A 95 7.26 9.30 11.25
C ASP A 95 7.84 8.57 12.46
N HIS A 96 8.02 7.23 12.35
CA HIS A 96 8.63 6.40 13.39
C HIS A 96 10.14 6.21 13.20
N GLU A 97 10.75 6.91 12.23
CA GLU A 97 12.19 6.83 11.95
C GLU A 97 12.66 5.37 11.80
N VAL A 98 11.92 4.58 11.03
CA VAL A 98 12.29 3.19 10.74
C VAL A 98 13.56 3.19 9.87
N PRO A 99 14.55 2.30 10.09
CA PRO A 99 15.75 2.26 9.26
C PRO A 99 15.43 2.10 7.77
N GLU A 100 16.11 2.86 6.90
CA GLU A 100 15.82 2.95 5.46
C GLU A 100 15.80 1.57 4.78
N ALA A 101 16.72 0.68 5.14
CA ALA A 101 16.77 -0.69 4.63
C ALA A 101 15.48 -1.47 4.94
N VAL A 102 14.94 -1.32 6.16
CA VAL A 102 13.68 -1.94 6.59
C VAL A 102 12.49 -1.31 5.86
N GLN A 103 12.48 0.02 5.71
CA GLN A 103 11.43 0.71 4.96
C GLN A 103 11.36 0.19 3.53
N LYS A 104 12.49 0.20 2.82
CA LYS A 104 12.60 -0.25 1.44
C LYS A 104 12.13 -1.70 1.29
N ALA A 105 12.63 -2.60 2.14
CA ALA A 105 12.25 -4.01 2.10
C ALA A 105 10.74 -4.22 2.29
N TRP A 106 10.12 -3.55 3.27
CA TRP A 106 8.70 -3.70 3.55
C TRP A 106 7.82 -3.10 2.44
N ILE A 107 8.21 -1.95 1.90
CA ILE A 107 7.57 -1.32 0.74
C ILE A 107 7.61 -2.26 -0.48
N ASP A 108 8.81 -2.77 -0.81
CA ASP A 108 9.01 -3.63 -1.97
C ASP A 108 8.22 -4.93 -1.83
N HIS A 109 8.20 -5.51 -0.62
CA HIS A 109 7.40 -6.69 -0.32
C HIS A 109 5.90 -6.43 -0.48
N THR A 110 5.42 -5.28 0.01
CA THR A 110 4.01 -4.89 -0.16
C THR A 110 3.67 -4.78 -1.64
N LEU A 111 4.49 -4.08 -2.44
CA LEU A 111 4.31 -3.94 -3.89
C LEU A 111 4.28 -5.29 -4.62
N ALA A 112 5.16 -6.23 -4.26
CA ALA A 112 5.20 -7.57 -4.85
C ALA A 112 3.90 -8.37 -4.61
N LEU A 113 3.15 -8.06 -3.56
CA LEU A 113 1.87 -8.71 -3.24
C LEU A 113 0.68 -8.13 -4.01
N ARG A 114 0.85 -7.06 -4.78
CA ARG A 114 -0.25 -6.35 -5.45
C ARG A 114 -1.17 -7.28 -6.23
N SER A 115 -0.62 -8.15 -7.07
CA SER A 115 -1.39 -9.08 -7.93
C SER A 115 -2.18 -10.15 -7.16
N GLN A 116 -1.90 -10.30 -5.86
CA GLN A 116 -2.67 -11.15 -4.97
C GLN A 116 -3.82 -10.40 -4.29
N ILE A 117 -3.75 -9.07 -4.20
CA ILE A 117 -4.70 -8.23 -3.46
C ILE A 117 -5.67 -7.51 -4.42
N THR A 118 -5.18 -7.03 -5.57
CA THR A 118 -5.97 -6.33 -6.58
C THR A 118 -5.63 -6.84 -7.98
N ARG A 119 -6.58 -6.70 -8.92
CA ARG A 119 -6.39 -6.99 -10.34
C ARG A 119 -5.81 -5.79 -11.10
N ASP A 120 -5.81 -4.60 -10.49
CA ASP A 120 -5.35 -3.37 -11.14
C ASP A 120 -3.83 -3.28 -11.06
N ALA A 121 -3.18 -3.13 -12.22
CA ALA A 121 -1.73 -3.23 -12.36
C ALA A 121 -0.93 -2.12 -11.64
N GLY A 122 -1.56 -1.00 -11.27
CA GLY A 122 -0.84 0.17 -10.76
C GLY A 122 -1.48 1.45 -11.25
N SER A 123 -1.20 2.58 -10.60
CA SER A 123 -1.51 3.92 -11.12
C SER A 123 -0.42 4.40 -12.09
N GLU A 124 0.10 3.50 -12.93
CA GLU A 124 1.03 3.90 -13.98
C GLU A 124 0.24 4.72 -15.01
N CYS A 125 0.57 6.01 -15.14
CA CYS A 125 0.18 6.78 -16.29
C CYS A 125 0.92 6.24 -17.51
N ALA A 126 0.38 5.20 -18.12
CA ALA A 126 0.75 4.85 -19.48
C ALA A 126 0.43 6.06 -20.37
N THR A 127 1.34 6.38 -21.29
CA THR A 127 1.07 7.48 -22.22
C THR A 127 -0.18 7.12 -23.03
N THR A 128 -0.99 8.10 -23.42
CA THR A 128 -2.24 7.89 -24.18
C THR A 128 -2.09 6.99 -25.39
N LYS A 129 -0.91 6.99 -26.01
CA LYS A 129 -0.53 6.10 -27.13
C LYS A 129 -0.48 4.62 -26.75
N GLU A 130 -0.12 4.30 -25.50
CA GLU A 130 -0.04 2.94 -24.97
C GLU A 130 -1.43 2.42 -24.53
N LEU A 131 -2.28 3.28 -23.97
CA LEU A 131 -3.64 2.92 -23.54
C LEU A 131 -4.64 2.87 -24.68
N HIS A 132 -4.48 3.75 -25.68
CA HIS A 132 -5.39 3.87 -26.81
C HIS A 132 -4.61 4.12 -28.11
N PRO A 133 -4.10 3.08 -28.79
CA PRO A 133 -3.27 3.25 -29.99
C PRO A 133 -3.99 3.91 -31.17
N LYS A 134 -5.32 4.06 -31.11
CA LYS A 134 -6.15 4.72 -32.12
C LYS A 134 -6.68 6.09 -31.69
N LEU A 135 -6.41 6.53 -30.46
CA LEU A 135 -6.86 7.84 -29.98
C LEU A 135 -5.79 8.88 -30.34
N SER A 136 -6.02 9.58 -31.45
CA SER A 136 -5.22 10.76 -31.78
C SER A 136 -5.62 11.90 -30.83
N ILE A 137 -4.66 12.41 -30.06
CA ILE A 137 -4.86 13.68 -29.35
C ILE A 137 -4.86 14.76 -30.42
N ALA A 138 -6.01 15.42 -30.64
CA ALA A 138 -6.03 16.65 -31.43
C ALA A 138 -5.09 17.66 -30.77
N GLU A 139 -4.26 18.35 -31.56
CA GLU A 139 -3.39 19.39 -31.02
C GLU A 139 -4.22 20.36 -30.17
N PRO A 140 -3.73 20.74 -28.97
CA PRO A 140 -4.41 21.73 -28.17
C PRO A 140 -4.58 23.00 -29.03
N PRO A 141 -5.75 23.65 -28.99
CA PRO A 141 -5.90 24.90 -29.71
C PRO A 141 -4.82 25.89 -29.24
N PRO A 142 -4.32 26.77 -30.13
CA PRO A 142 -3.34 27.77 -29.74
C PRO A 142 -3.84 28.54 -28.52
N SER A 143 -2.96 28.81 -27.56
CA SER A 143 -3.29 29.38 -26.23
C SER A 143 -4.11 30.67 -26.30
N ASP A 144 -4.07 31.39 -27.42
CA ASP A 144 -4.78 32.65 -27.65
C ASP A 144 -6.12 32.49 -28.39
N ALA A 145 -6.59 31.27 -28.61
CA ALA A 145 -7.89 31.04 -29.25
C ALA A 145 -9.03 31.47 -28.30
N PRO A 146 -9.89 32.43 -28.71
CA PRO A 146 -11.00 32.84 -27.87
C PRO A 146 -11.99 31.68 -27.69
N ILE A 147 -12.25 31.31 -26.43
CA ILE A 147 -13.25 30.29 -26.09
C ILE A 147 -14.64 30.84 -26.47
N LYS A 148 -15.23 30.29 -27.54
CA LYS A 148 -16.61 30.60 -27.92
C LYS A 148 -17.56 29.91 -26.94
N LEU A 149 -17.96 30.63 -25.89
CA LEU A 149 -19.02 30.18 -25.00
C LEU A 149 -20.35 30.22 -25.76
N GLY A 150 -20.83 29.06 -26.22
CA GLY A 150 -22.15 28.94 -26.80
C GLY A 150 -23.20 29.34 -25.76
N ARG A 151 -23.84 30.50 -25.94
CA ARG A 151 -25.01 30.86 -25.14
C ARG A 151 -26.14 29.89 -25.48
N LYS A 152 -26.52 29.06 -24.51
CA LYS A 152 -27.86 28.43 -24.49
C LYS A 152 -28.86 29.42 -23.93
#